data_AF-A0A2M7BSR3-F1
#
_entry.id   AF-A0A2M7BSR3-F1
#
_cell.length_a   1.000
_cell.length_b   1.000
_cell.length_c   1.000
_cell.angle_alpha   90.00
_cell.angle_beta   90.00
_cell.angle_gamma   90.00
#
_symmetry.space_group_name_H-M   'P 1'
#
loop_
_entity.id
_entity.type
_entity.pdbx_description
1 polymer ?
#
loop_
_entity_poly.entity_id
_entity_poly.type
_entity_poly.pdbx_seq_one_letter_code
_entity_poly.pdbx_strand_id
1 'polypeptide(L)'
;MPEPGRFISVSNVTQSHPPIDFGRIQRGVNIETAAMLPVTIPSLEHSFANGLSTVVMDTTTDTPVGHIRFSPLFTPELRTHLNLPSDLPDLWEIGTGWIDGSDHFRSQGLYRMVRNDQISRYQDELNEGNLISIGTTKSLKVLHTLHHAQEEFGVEGIILPHTNMPFIAAFTCICTGNFRCGFQNGVDACPQRIKPEQFPGDGAPNTFIDHTDLEAITRIQDLNGGSGKIPCTMYLQGKKSAIMNLELRLQEQFGTPENLIEQLKQPAVNYYSENIN
;
A
#
# COMPACT_ATOMS: atom_id res chain seq x y z
N MET A 1 -9.42 6.85 20.18
CA MET A 1 -8.18 7.60 19.85
C MET A 1 -7.10 7.10 20.80
N PRO A 2 -5.84 6.95 20.33
CA PRO A 2 -4.76 6.46 21.19
C PRO A 2 -4.56 7.39 22.38
N GLU A 3 -4.23 6.84 23.54
CA GLU A 3 -3.89 7.63 24.73
C GLU A 3 -2.68 8.53 24.42
N PRO A 4 -2.75 9.86 24.67
CA PRO A 4 -1.64 10.77 24.39
C PRO A 4 -0.35 10.31 25.06
N GLY A 5 0.75 10.24 24.30
CA GLY A 5 2.08 9.89 24.81
C GLY A 5 2.33 8.39 25.06
N ARG A 6 1.30 7.54 24.95
CA ARG A 6 1.44 6.09 25.12
C ARG A 6 2.07 5.41 23.91
N PHE A 7 1.79 5.91 22.72
CA PHE A 7 2.31 5.33 21.49
C PHE A 7 3.13 6.37 20.74
N ILE A 8 4.27 5.95 20.21
CA ILE A 8 5.11 6.77 19.34
C ILE A 8 5.28 6.07 18.00
N SER A 9 5.27 6.88 16.95
CA SER A 9 5.71 6.48 15.61
C SER A 9 7.20 6.71 15.52
N VAL A 10 7.96 5.68 15.18
CA VAL A 10 9.40 5.75 15.00
C VAL A 10 9.72 5.38 13.56
N SER A 11 10.41 6.27 12.88
CA SER A 11 10.59 6.20 11.42
C SER A 11 11.97 6.67 10.98
N ASN A 12 12.83 7.03 11.93
CA ASN A 12 14.24 7.33 11.71
C ASN A 12 15.04 6.96 12.96
N VAL A 13 16.22 6.38 12.76
CA VAL A 13 17.18 5.96 13.80
C VAL A 13 17.74 7.15 14.60
N THR A 14 17.51 8.38 14.14
CA THR A 14 17.97 9.61 14.82
C THR A 14 17.10 10.05 15.98
N GLN A 15 15.91 9.47 16.16
CA GLN A 15 15.09 9.74 17.34
C GLN A 15 15.58 8.89 18.52
N SER A 16 15.75 9.48 19.71
CA SER A 16 16.11 8.70 20.90
C SER A 16 14.95 7.77 21.26
N HIS A 17 15.09 6.48 20.96
CA HIS A 17 14.09 5.47 21.28
C HIS A 17 14.76 4.22 21.89
N PRO A 18 14.02 3.43 22.69
CA PRO A 18 14.48 2.10 23.11
C PRO A 18 14.85 1.23 21.90
N PRO A 19 15.79 0.28 22.02
CA PRO A 19 16.09 -0.66 20.93
C PRO A 19 14.83 -1.35 20.42
N ILE A 20 14.66 -1.38 19.09
CA ILE A 20 13.50 -2.00 18.47
C ILE A 20 13.70 -3.51 18.41
N ASP A 21 12.78 -4.28 19.00
CA ASP A 21 12.73 -5.74 18.84
C ASP A 21 12.16 -6.10 17.45
N PHE A 22 13.02 -6.07 16.43
CA PHE A 22 12.66 -6.51 15.08
C PHE A 22 12.24 -7.99 15.01
N GLY A 23 12.66 -8.82 15.98
CA GLY A 23 12.20 -10.20 16.09
C GLY A 23 10.71 -10.29 16.41
N ARG A 24 10.17 -9.40 17.25
CA ARG A 24 8.72 -9.30 17.50
C ARG A 24 7.97 -8.87 16.26
N ILE A 25 8.47 -7.87 15.54
CA ILE A 25 7.87 -7.39 14.29
C ILE A 25 7.82 -8.51 13.26
N GLN A 26 8.95 -9.20 13.04
CA GLN A 26 9.02 -10.36 12.14
C GLN A 26 7.99 -11.42 12.52
N ARG A 27 7.89 -11.81 13.79
CA ARG A 27 6.89 -12.77 14.26
C ARG A 27 5.47 -12.29 13.96
N GLY A 28 5.18 -11.03 14.24
CA GLY A 28 3.89 -10.40 13.98
C GLY A 28 3.50 -10.41 12.50
N VAL A 29 4.41 -9.95 11.63
CA VAL A 29 4.22 -9.94 10.18
C VAL A 29 4.07 -11.35 9.62
N ASN A 30 4.83 -12.32 10.11
CA ASN A 30 4.75 -13.70 9.63
C ASN A 30 3.51 -14.47 10.14
N ILE A 31 2.86 -14.00 11.21
CA ILE A 31 1.55 -14.51 11.65
C ILE A 31 0.43 -13.97 10.74
N GLU A 32 0.59 -12.78 10.17
CA GLU A 32 -0.32 -12.28 9.15
C GLU A 32 -0.21 -13.15 7.90
N THR A 33 -1.22 -13.98 7.68
CA THR A 33 -1.32 -14.95 6.56
C THR A 33 -1.32 -14.29 5.17
N ALA A 34 -1.19 -12.96 5.12
CA ALA A 34 -1.14 -12.11 3.94
C ALA A 34 0.29 -11.66 3.55
N ALA A 35 1.33 -11.96 4.35
CA ALA A 35 2.70 -11.58 4.02
C ALA A 35 3.20 -12.35 2.78
N MET A 36 3.40 -11.62 1.68
CA MET A 36 3.81 -12.18 0.38
C MET A 36 5.26 -12.66 0.37
N LEU A 37 6.10 -12.12 1.23
CA LEU A 37 7.49 -12.52 1.43
C LEU A 37 7.74 -12.73 2.91
N PRO A 38 8.45 -13.80 3.31
CA PRO A 38 8.94 -13.91 4.66
C PRO A 38 9.84 -12.72 4.93
N VAL A 39 9.39 -11.84 5.83
CA VAL A 39 10.17 -10.68 6.20
C VAL A 39 11.29 -11.16 7.13
N THR A 40 12.54 -10.82 6.80
CA THR A 40 13.70 -11.17 7.62
C THR A 40 14.04 -10.01 8.54
N ILE A 41 14.70 -10.30 9.68
CA ILE A 41 15.22 -9.23 10.56
C ILE A 41 16.15 -8.28 9.78
N PRO A 42 17.13 -8.77 8.98
CA PRO A 42 17.97 -7.88 8.17
C PRO A 42 17.19 -6.98 7.20
N SER A 43 16.14 -7.50 6.57
CA SER A 43 15.29 -6.70 5.66
C SER A 43 14.50 -5.62 6.41
N LEU A 44 14.03 -5.92 7.63
CA LEU A 44 13.37 -4.93 8.51
C LEU A 44 14.34 -3.84 8.97
N GLU A 45 15.52 -4.24 9.44
CA GLU A 45 16.57 -3.33 9.89
C GLU A 45 17.02 -2.42 8.75
N HIS A 46 17.23 -2.99 7.56
CA HIS A 46 17.59 -2.23 6.37
C HIS A 46 16.48 -1.26 5.97
N SER A 47 15.22 -1.70 5.94
CA SER A 47 14.08 -0.82 5.62
C SER A 47 13.98 0.33 6.63
N PHE A 48 14.12 0.03 7.92
CA PHE A 48 14.04 1.03 8.98
C PHE A 48 15.21 2.03 8.93
N ALA A 49 16.44 1.55 8.73
CA ALA A 49 17.62 2.39 8.63
C ALA A 49 17.58 3.36 7.44
N ASN A 50 16.87 3.01 6.37
CA ASN A 50 16.69 3.84 5.19
C ASN A 50 15.39 4.68 5.21
N GLY A 51 14.65 4.71 6.33
CA GLY A 51 13.40 5.45 6.44
C GLY A 51 12.23 4.87 5.62
N LEU A 52 12.38 3.64 5.12
CA LEU A 52 11.42 2.89 4.32
C LEU A 52 10.45 2.05 5.18
N SER A 53 10.47 2.23 6.49
CA SER A 53 9.48 1.66 7.39
C SER A 53 9.20 2.56 8.58
N THR A 54 8.07 2.31 9.22
CA THR A 54 7.72 2.91 10.51
C THR A 54 7.37 1.80 11.48
N VAL A 55 7.83 1.96 12.71
CA VAL A 55 7.48 1.11 13.84
C VAL A 55 6.66 1.93 14.83
N VAL A 56 5.58 1.34 15.34
CA VAL A 56 4.84 1.88 16.47
C VAL A 56 5.33 1.23 17.75
N MET A 57 5.80 2.04 18.69
CA MET A 57 6.22 1.57 20.01
C MET A 57 5.16 1.94 21.07
N ASP A 58 4.83 1.01 21.97
CA ASP A 58 4.17 1.32 23.24
C ASP A 58 5.25 1.79 24.23
N THR A 59 5.21 3.07 24.60
CA THR A 59 6.19 3.74 25.47
C THR A 59 6.12 3.28 26.93
N THR A 60 5.06 2.58 27.34
CA THR A 60 4.94 2.06 28.71
C THR A 60 5.65 0.74 28.90
N THR A 61 5.83 0.00 27.81
CA THR A 61 6.44 -1.35 27.80
C THR A 61 7.70 -1.42 26.96
N ASP A 62 8.03 -0.34 26.24
CA ASP A 62 9.09 -0.28 25.24
C ASP A 62 9.01 -1.40 24.20
N THR A 63 7.78 -1.77 23.80
CA THR A 63 7.56 -2.87 22.84
C THR A 63 7.00 -2.37 21.51
N PRO A 64 7.45 -2.94 20.37
CA PRO A 64 6.83 -2.69 19.09
C PRO A 64 5.45 -3.37 19.04
N VAL A 65 4.43 -2.58 18.73
CA VAL A 65 3.02 -2.99 18.63
C VAL A 65 2.43 -2.73 17.24
N GLY A 66 3.22 -2.16 16.35
CA GLY A 66 2.85 -1.96 14.96
C GLY A 66 4.05 -1.73 14.05
N HIS A 67 3.88 -2.01 12.77
CA HIS A 67 4.87 -1.81 11.73
C HIS A 67 4.17 -1.59 10.40
N ILE A 68 4.67 -0.65 9.59
CA ILE A 68 4.29 -0.54 8.18
C ILE A 68 5.55 -0.32 7.35
N ARG A 69 5.61 -0.97 6.20
CA ARG A 69 6.68 -0.77 5.22
C ARG A 69 6.19 0.14 4.12
N PHE A 70 7.07 1.01 3.64
CA PHE A 70 6.85 1.86 2.49
C PHE A 70 8.00 1.64 1.50
N SER A 71 7.72 0.99 0.36
CA SER A 71 8.75 0.49 -0.53
C SER A 71 8.71 1.20 -1.87
N PRO A 72 9.86 1.71 -2.39
CA PRO A 72 9.91 2.22 -3.74
C PRO A 72 9.67 1.06 -4.71
N LEU A 73 8.69 1.22 -5.60
CA LEU A 73 8.38 0.24 -6.62
C LEU A 73 9.23 0.46 -7.88
N PHE A 74 9.58 1.71 -8.18
CA PHE A 74 10.49 2.03 -9.29
C PHE A 74 11.93 2.17 -8.81
N THR A 75 12.56 1.05 -8.44
CA THR A 75 14.00 1.07 -8.13
C THR A 75 14.82 1.50 -9.36
N PRO A 76 16.05 2.03 -9.19
CA PRO A 76 16.90 2.41 -10.32
C PRO A 76 17.12 1.25 -11.31
N GLU A 77 17.26 0.03 -10.80
CA GLU A 77 17.41 -1.20 -11.58
C GLU A 77 16.14 -1.47 -12.39
N LEU A 78 14.97 -1.39 -11.75
CA LEU A 78 13.71 -1.63 -12.45
C LEU A 78 13.43 -0.56 -13.52
N ARG A 79 13.69 0.72 -13.21
CA ARG A 79 13.57 1.82 -14.19
C ARG A 79 14.46 1.56 -15.39
N THR A 80 15.69 1.11 -15.17
CA THR A 80 16.63 0.76 -16.25
C THR A 80 16.13 -0.43 -17.06
N HIS A 81 15.71 -1.51 -16.40
CA HIS A 81 15.25 -2.73 -17.07
C HIS A 81 14.02 -2.49 -17.93
N LEU A 82 13.03 -1.81 -17.35
CA LEU A 82 11.80 -1.47 -18.04
C LEU A 82 11.99 -0.32 -19.03
N ASN A 83 13.15 0.34 -19.06
CA ASN A 83 13.40 1.55 -19.84
C ASN A 83 12.34 2.65 -19.56
N LEU A 84 12.06 2.90 -18.27
CA LEU A 84 11.11 3.91 -17.85
C LEU A 84 11.71 5.32 -18.00
N PRO A 85 10.96 6.28 -18.56
CA PRO A 85 11.38 7.69 -18.60
C PRO A 85 11.71 8.24 -17.20
N SER A 86 12.76 9.06 -17.13
CA SER A 86 13.22 9.66 -15.86
C SER A 86 12.27 10.72 -15.29
N ASP A 87 11.35 11.23 -16.12
CA ASP A 87 10.32 12.20 -15.75
C ASP A 87 9.03 11.54 -15.23
N LEU A 88 8.96 10.19 -15.22
CA LEU A 88 7.84 9.50 -14.59
C LEU A 88 7.88 9.66 -13.07
N PRO A 89 6.72 9.94 -12.44
CA PRO A 89 6.64 9.98 -10.99
C PRO A 89 7.08 8.65 -10.39
N ASP A 90 7.71 8.71 -9.23
CA ASP A 90 8.03 7.51 -8.46
C ASP A 90 6.73 6.85 -7.98
N LEU A 91 6.68 5.53 -8.07
CA LEU A 91 5.60 4.72 -7.52
C LEU A 91 6.10 4.01 -6.28
N TRP A 92 5.40 4.13 -5.16
CA TRP A 92 5.79 3.53 -3.87
C TRP A 92 4.62 2.77 -3.27
N GLU A 93 4.87 1.57 -2.77
CA GLU A 93 3.84 0.73 -2.14
C GLU A 93 3.81 0.94 -0.63
N ILE A 94 2.61 1.19 -0.11
CA ILE A 94 2.31 0.97 1.31
C ILE A 94 2.03 -0.52 1.50
N GLY A 95 3.07 -1.25 1.91
CA GLY A 95 3.06 -2.70 1.99
C GLY A 95 2.27 -3.24 3.19
N THR A 96 2.28 -4.57 3.35
CA THR A 96 1.61 -5.27 4.46
C THR A 96 2.11 -4.74 5.80
N GLY A 97 1.22 -4.00 6.48
CA GLY A 97 1.43 -3.57 7.85
C GLY A 97 1.07 -4.69 8.82
N TRP A 98 1.77 -4.73 9.94
CA TRP A 98 1.38 -5.52 11.11
C TRP A 98 0.94 -4.58 12.22
N ILE A 99 -0.18 -4.89 12.86
CA ILE A 99 -0.58 -4.26 14.12
C ILE A 99 -0.84 -5.41 15.09
N ASP A 100 -0.34 -5.32 16.32
CA ASP A 100 -0.57 -6.32 17.35
C ASP A 100 -2.08 -6.61 17.49
N GLY A 101 -2.42 -7.88 17.33
CA GLY A 101 -3.80 -8.32 17.21
C GLY A 101 -4.56 -8.44 18.52
N SER A 102 -3.92 -8.17 19.67
CA SER A 102 -4.63 -8.14 20.95
C SER A 102 -5.70 -7.04 20.95
N ASP A 103 -6.82 -7.31 21.61
CA ASP A 103 -7.99 -6.40 21.67
C ASP A 103 -7.63 -5.01 22.19
N HIS A 104 -6.56 -4.95 22.98
CA HIS A 104 -5.98 -3.75 23.54
C HIS A 104 -5.43 -2.75 22.50
N PHE A 105 -4.85 -3.22 21.38
CA PHE A 105 -4.21 -2.35 20.37
C PHE A 105 -5.05 -2.12 19.11
N ARG A 106 -5.93 -3.05 18.73
CA ARG A 106 -6.74 -2.98 17.49
C ARG A 106 -7.68 -1.77 17.40
N SER A 107 -8.10 -1.23 18.53
CA SER A 107 -9.03 -0.09 18.64
C SER A 107 -8.32 1.26 18.84
N GLN A 108 -6.99 1.27 18.99
CA GLN A 108 -6.22 2.47 19.35
C GLN A 108 -5.89 3.36 18.15
N GLY A 109 -6.35 3.03 16.94
CA GLY A 109 -6.06 3.83 15.74
C GLY A 109 -4.59 3.80 15.31
N LEU A 110 -3.82 2.81 15.74
CA LEU A 110 -2.38 2.72 15.47
C LEU A 110 -2.09 2.75 13.97
N TYR A 111 -2.87 2.06 13.13
CA TYR A 111 -2.74 2.10 11.68
C TYR A 111 -2.81 3.53 11.11
N ARG A 112 -3.75 4.36 11.60
CA ARG A 112 -3.85 5.77 11.19
C ARG A 112 -2.60 6.54 11.59
N MET A 113 -2.09 6.33 12.80
CA MET A 113 -0.87 6.99 13.26
C MET A 113 0.34 6.65 12.37
N VAL A 114 0.55 5.37 12.05
CA VAL A 114 1.68 4.95 11.22
C VAL A 114 1.57 5.52 9.80
N ARG A 115 0.36 5.53 9.25
CA ARG A 115 0.10 6.05 7.91
C ARG A 115 0.24 7.56 7.84
N ASN A 116 -0.29 8.29 8.81
CA ASN A 116 -0.19 9.75 8.85
C ASN A 116 1.26 10.20 8.94
N ASP A 117 2.09 9.51 9.73
CA ASP A 117 3.53 9.77 9.82
C ASP A 117 4.28 9.51 8.50
N GLN A 118 3.81 8.57 7.68
CA GLN A 118 4.35 8.34 6.34
C GLN A 118 3.91 9.46 5.38
N ILE A 119 2.63 9.81 5.37
CA ILE A 119 2.09 10.86 4.50
C ILE A 119 2.74 12.21 4.81
N SER A 120 2.91 12.55 6.09
CA SER A 120 3.54 13.82 6.47
C SER A 120 5.01 13.91 6.04
N ARG A 121 5.70 12.77 5.87
CA ARG A 121 7.10 12.74 5.42
C ARG A 121 7.26 12.98 3.92
N TYR A 122 6.28 12.58 3.12
CA TYR A 122 6.32 12.66 1.66
C TYR A 122 5.21 13.58 1.08
N GLN A 123 4.67 14.46 1.92
CA GLN A 123 3.50 15.28 1.60
C GLN A 123 3.77 16.16 0.39
N ASP A 124 4.94 16.79 0.35
CA ASP A 124 5.32 17.70 -0.73
C ASP A 124 5.48 16.94 -2.05
N GLU A 125 6.17 15.79 -2.05
CA GLU A 125 6.37 14.96 -3.24
C GLU A 125 5.04 14.40 -3.78
N LEU A 126 4.13 14.02 -2.89
CA LEU A 126 2.77 13.58 -3.25
C LEU A 126 1.96 14.72 -3.88
N ASN A 127 2.05 15.93 -3.34
CA ASN A 127 1.30 17.10 -3.80
C ASN A 127 1.87 17.70 -5.10
N GLU A 128 3.19 17.69 -5.25
CA GLU A 128 3.88 18.10 -6.47
C GLU A 128 3.64 17.09 -7.61
N GLY A 129 3.30 15.85 -7.26
CA GLY A 129 3.07 14.76 -8.20
C GLY A 129 4.36 14.07 -8.63
N ASN A 130 5.42 14.18 -7.81
CA ASN A 130 6.69 13.47 -8.00
C ASN A 130 6.63 12.05 -7.44
N LEU A 131 5.73 11.79 -6.49
CA LEU A 131 5.52 10.50 -5.87
C LEU A 131 4.03 10.12 -5.92
N ILE A 132 3.78 8.84 -6.19
CA ILE A 132 2.47 8.20 -6.07
C ILE A 132 2.62 7.05 -5.09
N SER A 133 1.81 7.06 -4.05
CA SER A 133 1.70 5.96 -3.10
C SER A 133 0.54 5.04 -3.51
N ILE A 134 0.77 3.73 -3.50
CA ILE A 134 -0.21 2.71 -3.89
C ILE A 134 -0.41 1.67 -2.79
N GLY A 135 -1.64 1.16 -2.68
CA GLY A 135 -1.92 0.00 -1.84
C GLY A 135 -3.28 -0.61 -2.15
N THR A 136 -3.59 -1.71 -1.46
CA THR A 136 -4.85 -2.44 -1.61
C THR A 136 -5.50 -2.69 -0.26
N THR A 137 -6.83 -2.78 -0.23
CA THR A 137 -7.58 -3.07 1.01
C THR A 137 -8.92 -3.74 0.75
N LYS A 138 -9.37 -4.49 1.77
CA LYS A 138 -10.72 -5.08 1.87
C LYS A 138 -11.49 -4.52 3.07
N SER A 139 -10.98 -3.44 3.68
CA SER A 139 -11.52 -2.83 4.88
C SER A 139 -12.01 -1.41 4.62
N LEU A 140 -13.29 -1.17 4.89
CA LEU A 140 -13.88 0.17 4.85
C LEU A 140 -13.17 1.13 5.82
N LYS A 141 -12.71 0.64 6.98
CA LYS A 141 -11.95 1.43 7.96
C LYS A 141 -10.65 1.99 7.36
N VAL A 142 -9.98 1.22 6.50
CA VAL A 142 -8.77 1.69 5.80
C VAL A 142 -9.14 2.78 4.79
N LEU A 143 -10.24 2.63 4.04
CA LEU A 143 -10.72 3.69 3.14
C LEU A 143 -11.10 4.99 3.87
N HIS A 144 -11.78 4.91 5.01
CA HIS A 144 -12.04 6.11 5.83
C HIS A 144 -10.77 6.74 6.37
N THR A 145 -9.80 5.91 6.79
CA THR A 145 -8.48 6.43 7.18
C THR A 145 -7.85 7.16 5.98
N LEU A 146 -8.01 6.60 4.77
CA LEU A 146 -7.53 7.19 3.52
C LEU A 146 -8.09 8.57 3.24
N HIS A 147 -9.42 8.69 3.32
CA HIS A 147 -10.15 9.95 3.21
C HIS A 147 -9.69 11.00 4.23
N HIS A 148 -9.60 10.64 5.52
CA HIS A 148 -9.18 11.59 6.54
C HIS A 148 -7.78 12.16 6.32
N ALA A 149 -6.86 11.38 5.76
CA ALA A 149 -5.53 11.90 5.47
C ALA A 149 -5.55 12.97 4.36
N GLN A 150 -6.51 12.95 3.45
CA GLN A 150 -6.70 14.06 2.51
C GLN A 150 -7.11 15.33 3.25
N GLU A 151 -8.09 15.23 4.15
CA GLU A 151 -8.57 16.38 4.93
C GLU A 151 -7.46 16.99 5.79
N GLU A 152 -6.59 16.15 6.34
CA GLU A 152 -5.51 16.57 7.25
C GLU A 152 -4.26 17.08 6.53
N PHE A 153 -3.85 16.45 5.42
CA PHE A 153 -2.58 16.71 4.75
C PHE A 153 -2.75 17.32 3.34
N GLY A 154 -3.97 17.51 2.86
CA GLY A 154 -4.24 18.03 1.52
C GLY A 154 -3.77 17.10 0.40
N VAL A 155 -3.43 15.85 0.71
CA VAL A 155 -2.92 14.88 -0.26
C VAL A 155 -4.06 14.26 -1.04
N GLU A 156 -4.03 14.46 -2.34
CA GLU A 156 -4.99 13.86 -3.27
C GLU A 156 -4.90 12.33 -3.29
N GLY A 157 -5.95 11.66 -3.75
CA GLY A 157 -6.04 10.23 -3.86
C GLY A 157 -7.25 9.76 -4.66
N ILE A 158 -7.21 8.51 -5.08
CA ILE A 158 -8.26 7.89 -5.88
C ILE A 158 -8.48 6.50 -5.32
N ILE A 159 -9.74 6.14 -5.15
CA ILE A 159 -10.16 4.79 -4.75
C ILE A 159 -10.84 4.16 -5.97
N LEU A 160 -10.37 2.99 -6.40
CA LEU A 160 -10.84 2.38 -7.63
C LEU A 160 -10.67 0.86 -7.63
N PRO A 161 -11.45 0.14 -8.46
CA PRO A 161 -11.13 -1.21 -8.85
C PRO A 161 -9.79 -1.26 -9.61
N HIS A 162 -9.07 -2.36 -9.45
CA HIS A 162 -7.78 -2.59 -10.14
C HIS A 162 -7.90 -2.62 -11.68
N THR A 163 -9.10 -2.73 -12.22
CA THR A 163 -9.35 -2.78 -13.67
C THR A 163 -9.37 -1.41 -14.33
N ASN A 164 -9.47 -0.33 -13.55
CA ASN A 164 -9.55 1.03 -14.08
C ASN A 164 -8.17 1.63 -14.38
N MET A 165 -7.13 1.09 -13.73
CA MET A 165 -5.73 1.49 -13.91
C MET A 165 -4.87 0.22 -14.07
N PRO A 166 -5.08 -0.58 -15.13
CA PRO A 166 -4.49 -1.90 -15.25
C PRO A 166 -2.95 -1.90 -15.33
N PHE A 167 -2.31 -0.82 -15.79
CA PHE A 167 -0.84 -0.74 -15.84
C PHE A 167 -0.23 -0.44 -14.46
N ILE A 168 -0.74 0.55 -13.73
CA ILE A 168 -0.35 0.82 -12.35
C ILE A 168 -0.70 -0.37 -11.45
N ALA A 169 -1.87 -0.99 -11.64
CA ALA A 169 -2.30 -2.15 -10.86
C ALA A 169 -1.38 -3.37 -11.03
N ALA A 170 -0.59 -3.45 -12.12
CA ALA A 170 0.40 -4.51 -12.29
C ALA A 170 1.48 -4.50 -11.20
N PHE A 171 1.68 -3.37 -10.52
CA PHE A 171 2.62 -3.20 -9.41
C PHE A 171 1.99 -3.41 -8.02
N THR A 172 0.77 -3.96 -7.93
CA THR A 172 0.06 -4.21 -6.66
C THR A 172 -0.24 -5.68 -6.39
N CYS A 173 -0.37 -6.10 -5.11
CA CYS A 173 -1.19 -7.26 -4.70
C CYS A 173 -1.39 -7.38 -3.16
N ILE A 174 -2.61 -7.70 -2.68
CA ILE A 174 -2.84 -8.64 -1.54
C ILE A 174 -4.13 -9.47 -1.78
N CYS A 175 -4.01 -10.74 -2.18
CA CYS A 175 -5.06 -11.76 -2.01
C CYS A 175 -4.44 -13.15 -1.70
N THR A 176 -4.61 -13.69 -0.48
CA THR A 176 -4.14 -15.04 -0.07
C THR A 176 -5.26 -16.10 -0.21
N GLY A 177 -5.01 -17.42 -0.27
CA GLY A 177 -3.98 -18.19 0.43
C GLY A 177 -3.28 -19.33 -0.32
N ASN A 178 -2.12 -19.69 0.27
CA ASN A 178 -1.06 -20.56 -0.22
C ASN A 178 -0.47 -20.14 -1.58
N PHE A 179 0.40 -19.12 -1.63
CA PHE A 179 1.50 -19.10 -2.61
C PHE A 179 2.56 -18.01 -2.34
N ARG A 180 3.81 -18.34 -2.67
CA ARG A 180 4.88 -17.40 -3.03
C ARG A 180 4.55 -16.86 -4.42
N CYS A 181 4.24 -15.59 -4.58
CA CYS A 181 4.33 -14.80 -5.83
C CYS A 181 3.64 -13.45 -5.62
N GLY A 182 4.43 -12.38 -5.50
CA GLY A 182 4.01 -11.11 -6.11
C GLY A 182 3.90 -11.31 -7.61
N PHE A 183 2.90 -10.66 -8.21
CA PHE A 183 2.16 -11.09 -9.41
C PHE A 183 1.19 -12.24 -9.16
N GLN A 184 -0.06 -11.90 -8.87
CA GLN A 184 -1.14 -12.82 -9.22
C GLN A 184 -1.28 -12.84 -10.74
N ASN A 185 -0.99 -14.01 -11.31
CA ASN A 185 -1.03 -14.34 -12.72
C ASN A 185 -2.28 -13.80 -13.40
N GLY A 186 -2.10 -12.85 -14.32
CA GLY A 186 -3.15 -12.44 -15.23
C GLY A 186 -4.34 -11.78 -14.55
N VAL A 187 -5.23 -11.29 -15.39
CA VAL A 187 -6.47 -10.61 -15.00
C VAL A 187 -7.42 -11.55 -14.22
N ASP A 188 -7.11 -12.85 -14.12
CA ASP A 188 -8.02 -13.91 -13.66
C ASP A 188 -7.68 -14.61 -12.32
N ALA A 189 -6.50 -14.42 -11.69
CA ALA A 189 -6.07 -15.28 -10.58
C ALA A 189 -6.29 -14.80 -9.13
N CYS A 190 -6.79 -13.58 -8.87
CA CYS A 190 -7.31 -13.26 -7.53
C CYS A 190 -8.78 -13.71 -7.46
N PRO A 191 -9.15 -14.75 -6.69
CA PRO A 191 -10.56 -15.17 -6.52
C PRO A 191 -11.42 -14.13 -5.80
N GLN A 192 -10.83 -12.99 -5.41
CA GLN A 192 -11.43 -11.90 -4.65
C GLN A 192 -11.28 -10.54 -5.35
N ARG A 193 -10.75 -10.50 -6.58
CA ARG A 193 -10.63 -9.27 -7.38
C ARG A 193 -11.99 -9.01 -8.00
N ILE A 194 -12.49 -7.79 -7.77
CA ILE A 194 -13.74 -7.34 -8.36
C ILE A 194 -13.57 -7.31 -9.87
N LYS A 195 -14.37 -8.09 -10.58
CA LYS A 195 -14.50 -7.94 -12.03
C LYS A 195 -15.40 -6.74 -12.35
N PRO A 196 -15.18 -6.03 -13.46
CA PRO A 196 -15.97 -4.85 -13.82
C PRO A 196 -17.49 -5.10 -13.81
N GLU A 197 -17.90 -6.34 -14.10
CA GLU A 197 -19.30 -6.79 -14.16
C GLU A 197 -19.92 -7.06 -12.78
N GLN A 198 -19.11 -7.06 -11.72
CA GLN A 198 -19.57 -7.23 -10.33
C GLN A 198 -19.93 -5.91 -9.65
N PHE A 199 -19.80 -4.78 -10.35
CA PHE A 199 -20.34 -3.48 -9.94
C PHE A 199 -21.75 -3.30 -10.57
N PRO A 200 -22.84 -3.23 -9.77
CA PRO A 200 -24.18 -3.00 -10.31
C PRO A 200 -24.48 -1.51 -10.56
N GLY A 201 -25.04 -1.21 -11.74
CA GLY A 201 -25.68 0.07 -12.07
C GLY A 201 -25.09 0.79 -13.29
N ASP A 202 -25.88 1.67 -13.92
CA ASP A 202 -25.45 2.57 -15.01
C ASP A 202 -24.39 3.62 -14.57
N GLY A 203 -23.87 3.49 -13.34
CA GLY A 203 -22.62 4.08 -12.84
C GLY A 203 -21.44 3.11 -12.94
N ALA A 204 -21.37 2.45 -14.10
CA ALA A 204 -20.41 1.47 -14.63
C ALA A 204 -18.94 1.71 -14.19
N PRO A 205 -18.01 0.73 -14.38
CA PRO A 205 -16.68 0.59 -13.76
C PRO A 205 -15.63 1.66 -14.15
N ASN A 206 -16.05 2.90 -14.34
CA ASN A 206 -15.27 4.10 -14.65
C ASN A 206 -15.51 5.22 -13.63
N THR A 207 -16.26 4.96 -12.55
CA THR A 207 -16.42 5.93 -11.47
C THR A 207 -15.13 6.00 -10.68
N PHE A 208 -14.28 6.97 -11.06
CA PHE A 208 -13.30 7.54 -10.14
C PHE A 208 -14.07 7.91 -8.88
N ILE A 209 -13.89 7.15 -7.81
CA ILE A 209 -14.28 7.65 -6.51
C ILE A 209 -13.21 8.66 -6.17
N ASP A 210 -13.52 9.91 -6.50
CA ASP A 210 -12.83 11.01 -5.88
C ASP A 210 -12.99 10.80 -4.39
N HIS A 211 -11.87 10.52 -3.74
CA HIS A 211 -11.77 10.36 -2.30
C HIS A 211 -12.41 11.49 -1.50
N THR A 212 -12.72 12.67 -2.07
CA THR A 212 -13.50 13.72 -1.41
C THR A 212 -14.97 13.34 -1.14
N ASP A 213 -15.50 12.36 -1.86
CA ASP A 213 -16.88 11.90 -1.72
C ASP A 213 -16.98 10.82 -0.63
N LEU A 214 -17.19 11.25 0.62
CA LEU A 214 -17.44 10.35 1.75
C LEU A 214 -18.68 9.47 1.50
N GLU A 215 -19.67 9.96 0.75
CA GLU A 215 -20.82 9.16 0.35
C GLU A 215 -20.42 8.07 -0.64
N ALA A 216 -19.45 8.30 -1.53
CA ALA A 216 -18.91 7.27 -2.41
C ALA A 216 -18.21 6.14 -1.64
N ILE A 217 -17.42 6.47 -0.60
CA ILE A 217 -16.81 5.46 0.27
C ILE A 217 -17.91 4.66 0.99
N THR A 218 -18.96 5.33 1.46
CA THR A 218 -20.08 4.70 2.15
C THR A 218 -20.91 3.82 1.20
N ARG A 219 -21.11 4.22 -0.07
CA ARG A 219 -21.81 3.41 -1.09
C ARG A 219 -21.11 2.08 -1.39
N ILE A 220 -19.78 1.97 -1.17
CA ILE A 220 -19.06 0.69 -1.26
C ILE A 220 -19.56 -0.32 -0.21
N GLN A 221 -20.05 0.14 0.95
CA GLN A 221 -20.59 -0.71 2.01
C GLN A 221 -21.89 -1.43 1.59
N ASP A 222 -22.71 -0.75 0.78
CA ASP A 222 -24.01 -1.26 0.32
C ASP A 222 -23.85 -2.39 -0.72
N LEU A 223 -22.70 -2.45 -1.41
CA LEU A 223 -22.38 -3.50 -2.39
C LEU A 223 -22.26 -4.90 -1.78
N ASN A 224 -22.03 -5.02 -0.46
CA ASN A 224 -21.81 -6.29 0.24
C ASN A 224 -22.81 -6.55 1.38
N GLY A 225 -24.00 -5.95 1.32
CA GLY A 225 -25.08 -6.22 2.27
C GLY A 225 -24.75 -5.91 3.74
N GLY A 226 -23.89 -4.91 3.99
CA GLY A 226 -23.62 -4.40 5.34
C GLY A 226 -22.60 -5.18 6.19
N SER A 227 -21.83 -6.12 5.62
CA SER A 227 -20.86 -6.95 6.36
C SER A 227 -19.58 -6.24 6.84
N GLY A 228 -19.39 -4.95 6.51
CA GLY A 228 -18.18 -4.17 6.81
C GLY A 228 -16.92 -4.58 6.03
N LYS A 229 -16.99 -5.68 5.26
CA LYS A 229 -15.97 -6.09 4.29
C LYS A 229 -16.32 -5.48 2.93
N ILE A 230 -15.35 -4.81 2.33
CA ILE A 230 -15.47 -4.33 0.95
C ILE A 230 -14.72 -5.29 0.03
N PRO A 231 -15.08 -5.38 -1.25
CA PRO A 231 -14.32 -6.23 -2.13
C PRO A 231 -12.99 -5.54 -2.49
N CYS A 232 -12.01 -6.30 -3.01
CA CYS A 232 -10.62 -5.84 -3.06
C CYS A 232 -10.47 -4.54 -3.86
N THR A 233 -10.09 -3.47 -3.17
CA THR A 233 -10.05 -2.11 -3.71
C THR A 233 -8.62 -1.60 -3.70
N MET A 234 -8.21 -0.96 -4.80
CA MET A 234 -6.94 -0.26 -4.90
C MET A 234 -7.14 1.19 -4.48
N TYR A 235 -6.16 1.73 -3.77
CA TYR A 235 -6.08 3.16 -3.52
C TYR A 235 -4.75 3.70 -4.01
N LEU A 236 -4.81 4.89 -4.59
CA LEU A 236 -3.67 5.67 -5.04
C LEU A 236 -3.69 6.99 -4.28
N GLN A 237 -2.54 7.44 -3.80
CA GLN A 237 -2.37 8.74 -3.16
C GLN A 237 -1.30 9.53 -3.91
N GLY A 238 -1.52 10.81 -4.09
CA GLY A 238 -0.72 11.70 -4.92
C GLY A 238 -1.60 12.46 -5.91
N LYS A 239 -1.03 13.48 -6.54
CA LYS A 239 -1.73 14.35 -7.48
C LYS A 239 -2.43 13.57 -8.59
N LYS A 240 -3.73 13.80 -8.78
CA LYS A 240 -4.55 13.09 -9.78
C LYS A 240 -3.96 13.17 -11.19
N SER A 241 -3.44 14.33 -11.58
CA SER A 241 -2.80 14.49 -12.90
C SER A 241 -1.56 13.62 -13.06
N ALA A 242 -0.77 13.44 -12.00
CA ALA A 242 0.41 12.58 -12.02
C ALA A 242 0.01 11.09 -12.14
N ILE A 243 -1.03 10.67 -11.41
CA ILE A 243 -1.58 9.31 -11.48
C ILE A 243 -2.04 8.99 -12.91
N MET A 244 -2.86 9.88 -13.50
CA MET A 244 -3.35 9.70 -14.87
C MET A 244 -2.20 9.68 -15.89
N ASN A 245 -1.20 10.55 -15.70
CA ASN A 245 -0.03 10.60 -16.57
C ASN A 245 0.81 9.32 -16.47
N LEU A 246 1.05 8.79 -15.27
CA LEU A 246 1.78 7.53 -15.09
C LEU A 246 1.08 6.38 -15.83
N GLU A 247 -0.22 6.21 -15.64
CA GLU A 247 -0.99 5.16 -16.32
C GLU A 247 -0.88 5.28 -17.84
N LEU A 248 -1.12 6.48 -18.38
CA LEU A 248 -1.08 6.74 -19.82
C LEU A 248 0.30 6.45 -20.40
N ARG A 249 1.37 6.84 -19.70
CA ARG A 249 2.75 6.64 -20.17
C ARG A 249 3.16 5.17 -20.15
N LEU A 250 2.75 4.42 -19.12
CA LEU A 250 2.91 2.98 -19.11
C LEU A 250 2.12 2.34 -20.27
N GLN A 251 0.91 2.81 -20.54
CA GLN A 251 0.12 2.33 -21.68
C GLN A 251 0.79 2.62 -23.03
N GLU A 252 1.28 3.84 -23.26
CA GLU A 252 2.00 4.22 -24.48
C GLU A 252 3.25 3.35 -24.71
N GLN A 253 3.95 3.01 -23.63
CA GLN A 253 5.17 2.23 -23.68
C GLN A 253 4.95 0.74 -23.90
N PHE A 254 3.99 0.14 -23.20
CA PHE A 254 3.80 -1.31 -23.18
C PHE A 254 2.64 -1.78 -24.08
N GLY A 255 1.75 -0.87 -24.49
CA GLY A 255 0.59 -1.14 -25.34
C GLY A 255 -0.54 -1.87 -24.59
N THR A 256 -0.23 -3.01 -23.97
CA THR A 256 -1.16 -3.80 -23.14
C THR A 256 -0.57 -4.10 -21.75
N PRO A 257 -1.41 -4.25 -20.71
CA PRO A 257 -0.95 -4.64 -19.37
C PRO A 257 -0.20 -5.97 -19.37
N GLU A 258 -0.57 -6.91 -20.25
CA GLU A 258 0.07 -8.22 -20.38
C GLU A 258 1.55 -8.09 -20.78
N ASN A 259 1.87 -7.18 -21.70
CA ASN A 259 3.25 -6.94 -22.12
C ASN A 259 4.10 -6.40 -20.96
N LEU A 260 3.56 -5.47 -20.17
CA LEU A 260 4.22 -4.98 -18.96
C LEU A 260 4.46 -6.11 -17.96
N ILE A 261 3.44 -6.94 -17.72
CA ILE A 261 3.54 -8.10 -16.82
C ILE A 261 4.59 -9.10 -17.31
N GLU A 262 4.68 -9.36 -18.62
CA GLU A 262 5.71 -10.24 -19.19
C GLU A 262 7.13 -9.71 -18.95
N GLN A 263 7.33 -8.39 -19.05
CA GLN A 263 8.62 -7.77 -18.71
C GLN A 263 8.95 -7.90 -17.22
N LEU A 264 7.96 -7.66 -16.35
CA LEU A 264 8.13 -7.77 -14.89
C LEU A 264 8.42 -9.20 -14.41
N LYS A 265 8.03 -10.22 -15.20
CA LYS A 265 8.30 -11.64 -14.93
C LYS A 265 9.73 -12.07 -15.26
N GLN A 266 10.51 -11.27 -15.98
CA GLN A 266 11.84 -11.71 -16.42
C GLN A 266 12.79 -11.90 -15.23
N PRO A 267 13.61 -12.97 -15.20
CA PRO A 267 14.49 -13.27 -14.06
C PRO A 267 15.51 -12.17 -13.72
N ALA A 268 15.85 -11.31 -14.68
CA ALA A 268 16.73 -10.16 -14.45
C ALA A 268 16.06 -9.04 -13.62
N VAL A 269 14.73 -9.03 -13.58
CA VAL A 269 13.93 -8.04 -12.84
C VAL A 269 13.74 -8.42 -11.40
N ASN A 270 13.94 -9.70 -11.08
CA ASN A 270 13.62 -10.41 -9.83
C ASN A 270 13.29 -9.50 -8.65
N TYR A 271 12.12 -8.88 -8.77
CA TYR A 271 11.68 -7.74 -7.98
C TYR A 271 11.48 -8.10 -6.49
N TYR A 272 11.56 -9.40 -6.22
CA TYR A 272 11.38 -10.04 -4.92
C TYR A 272 12.41 -11.14 -4.62
N SER A 273 13.49 -11.28 -5.40
CA SER A 273 14.61 -12.14 -4.95
C SER A 273 15.63 -11.31 -4.18
N GLU A 274 15.33 -11.03 -2.92
CA GLU A 274 16.42 -11.14 -1.95
C GLU A 274 16.87 -12.61 -2.03
N ASN A 275 18.13 -12.84 -2.39
CA ASN A 275 18.71 -14.18 -2.45
C ASN A 275 18.39 -14.93 -1.15
N ILE A 276 17.50 -15.92 -1.24
CA ILE A 276 17.26 -16.89 -0.17
C ILE A 276 18.45 -17.85 -0.22
N ASN A 277 19.55 -17.45 0.40
CA ASN A 277 20.61 -18.37 0.82
C ASN A 277 20.60 -18.45 2.34
#